data_AF-A0A920RL88-F1
#
_entry.id   AF-A0A920RL88-F1
#
_cell.length_a   1.000
_cell.length_b   1.000
_cell.length_c   1.000
_cell.angle_alpha   90.00
_cell.angle_beta   90.00
_cell.angle_gamma   90.00
#
_symmetry.space_group_name_H-M   'P 1'
#
loop_
_entity.id
_entity.type
_entity.pdbx_description
1 polymer ?
#
loop_
_entity_poly.entity_id
_entity_poly.type
_entity_poly.pdbx_seq_one_letter_code
_entity_poly.pdbx_strand_id
1 'polypeptide(L)'
;MAGLIVAPNMSLAVNLVMKLAADAARALSSSPGGVDVEIVERHHRFKEDSPSGTALKFGELIAAEMGQTSHVHGREGRIGQRPQDEIGYHALRTGDNVGEHTIVFGMIGETIDLTVGGRLATVTPTVPLPPPRSWPDRLREPTR
;
A
#
# COMPACT_ATOMS: atom_id res chain seq x y z
N MET A 1 18.90 28.65 13.42
CA MET A 1 17.88 28.19 12.45
C MET A 1 17.52 26.76 12.79
N ALA A 2 16.23 26.45 12.93
CA ALA A 2 15.77 25.06 13.02
C ALA A 2 15.53 24.53 11.60
N GLY A 3 16.03 23.34 11.29
CA GLY A 3 15.77 22.67 10.02
C GLY A 3 14.46 21.87 10.08
N LEU A 4 13.69 21.89 8.99
CA LEU A 4 12.48 21.09 8.81
C LEU A 4 12.75 20.03 7.73
N ILE A 5 12.49 18.76 8.05
CA ILE A 5 12.53 17.65 7.09
C ILE A 5 11.09 17.28 6.75
N VAL A 6 10.75 17.36 5.46
CA VAL A 6 9.45 16.94 4.92
C VAL A 6 9.68 15.72 4.03
N ALA A 7 9.09 14.59 4.41
CA ALA A 7 9.14 13.36 3.64
C ALA A 7 7.76 12.68 3.69
N PRO A 8 7.31 12.05 2.59
CA PRO A 8 6.01 11.36 2.53
C PRO A 8 5.97 10.14 3.45
N ASN A 9 7.13 9.55 3.73
CA ASN A 9 7.33 8.48 4.71
C ASN A 9 8.74 8.62 5.31
N MET A 10 8.93 8.26 6.57
CA MET A 10 10.26 8.32 7.22
C MET A 10 11.10 7.04 7.01
N SER A 11 10.51 5.99 6.42
CA SER A 11 11.22 4.75 6.10
C SER A 11 12.12 4.92 4.87
N LEU A 12 13.41 4.63 5.03
CA LEU A 12 14.38 4.60 3.92
C LEU A 12 13.93 3.63 2.82
N ALA A 13 13.45 2.44 3.19
CA ALA A 13 13.02 1.42 2.24
C ALA A 13 11.81 1.89 1.41
N VAL A 14 10.83 2.55 2.05
CA VAL A 14 9.67 3.08 1.34
C VAL A 14 10.08 4.16 0.36
N ASN A 15 10.93 5.11 0.75
CA ASN A 15 11.40 6.15 -0.16
C ASN A 15 12.24 5.59 -1.32
N LEU A 16 13.05 4.56 -1.07
CA LEU A 16 13.78 3.88 -2.13
C LEU A 16 12.82 3.20 -3.12
N VAL A 17 11.81 2.49 -2.63
CA VAL A 17 10.80 1.86 -3.50
C VAL A 17 9.98 2.91 -4.25
N MET A 18 9.69 4.08 -3.67
CA MET A 18 9.07 5.20 -4.39
C MET A 18 9.90 5.64 -5.59
N LYS A 19 11.23 5.76 -5.41
CA LYS A 19 12.13 6.08 -6.52
C LYS A 19 12.14 4.97 -7.58
N LEU A 20 12.25 3.70 -7.16
CA LEU A 20 12.25 2.56 -8.08
C LEU A 20 10.94 2.44 -8.85
N ALA A 21 9.80 2.70 -8.21
CA ALA A 21 8.49 2.68 -8.85
C ALA A 21 8.37 3.79 -9.90
N ALA A 22 8.85 5.00 -9.62
CA ALA A 22 8.89 6.09 -10.60
C ALA A 22 9.84 5.77 -11.77
N ASP A 23 11.02 5.20 -11.49
CA ASP A 23 11.98 4.81 -12.51
C ASP A 23 11.43 3.68 -13.41
N ALA A 24 10.75 2.70 -12.82
CA ALA A 24 10.05 1.64 -13.55
C ALA A 24 8.92 2.22 -14.41
N ALA A 25 8.05 3.06 -13.84
CA ALA A 25 6.96 3.73 -14.54
C ALA A 25 7.46 4.51 -15.77
N ARG A 26 8.54 5.28 -15.60
CA ARG A 26 9.17 6.03 -16.70
C ARG A 26 9.70 5.11 -17.79
N ALA A 27 10.40 4.04 -17.43
CA ALA A 27 10.95 3.08 -18.39
C ALA A 27 9.85 2.33 -19.16
N LEU A 28 8.71 2.08 -18.49
CA LEU A 28 7.58 1.34 -19.03
C LEU A 28 6.56 2.22 -19.77
N SER A 29 6.62 3.54 -19.61
CA SER A 29 5.67 4.50 -20.20
C SER A 29 5.53 4.38 -21.73
N SER A 30 6.59 3.95 -22.42
CA SER A 30 6.61 3.76 -23.88
C SER A 30 6.38 2.31 -24.31
N SER A 31 5.97 1.41 -23.41
CA SER A 31 5.81 -0.02 -23.72
C SER A 31 4.69 -0.24 -24.75
N PRO A 32 4.96 -0.97 -25.85
CA PRO A 32 3.92 -1.34 -26.81
C PRO A 32 2.85 -2.22 -26.16
N GLY A 33 1.58 -1.80 -26.27
CA GLY A 33 0.45 -2.51 -25.66
C GLY A 33 -0.04 -1.90 -24.34
N GLY A 34 0.66 -0.90 -23.81
CA GLY A 34 0.31 -0.22 -22.57
C GLY A 34 0.72 -1.03 -21.34
N VAL A 35 0.64 -0.39 -20.17
CA VAL A 35 0.99 -0.99 -18.88
C VAL A 35 -0.12 -0.70 -17.89
N ASP A 36 -0.64 -1.76 -17.29
CA ASP A 36 -1.61 -1.68 -16.22
C ASP A 36 -0.90 -1.48 -14.89
N VAL A 37 -1.38 -0.55 -14.06
CA VAL A 37 -0.81 -0.27 -12.74
C VAL A 37 -1.83 -0.55 -11.65
N GLU A 38 -1.47 -1.42 -10.71
CA GLU A 38 -2.28 -1.73 -9.54
C GLU A 38 -1.44 -1.57 -8.27
N ILE A 39 -1.99 -0.88 -7.27
CA ILE A 39 -1.36 -0.65 -5.98
C ILE A 39 -2.17 -1.40 -4.92
N VAL A 40 -1.55 -2.43 -4.36
CA VAL A 40 -2.14 -3.24 -3.28
C VAL A 40 -1.46 -2.87 -1.98
N GLU A 41 -2.24 -2.53 -0.96
CA GLU A 41 -1.72 -2.27 0.37
C GLU A 41 -2.37 -3.16 1.42
N ARG A 42 -1.66 -3.38 2.53
CA ARG A 42 -2.18 -4.08 3.70
C ARG A 42 -1.77 -3.35 4.97
N HIS A 43 -2.73 -3.16 5.86
CA HIS A 43 -2.51 -2.57 7.18
C HIS A 43 -3.37 -3.28 8.22
N HIS A 44 -3.11 -3.00 9.50
CA HIS A 44 -3.90 -3.49 10.62
C HIS A 44 -5.37 -3.05 10.56
N ARG A 45 -6.24 -3.80 11.26
CA ARG A 45 -7.69 -3.57 11.26
C ARG A 45 -8.14 -2.19 11.76
N PHE A 46 -7.29 -1.52 12.54
CA PHE A 46 -7.59 -0.24 13.17
C PHE A 46 -7.19 0.97 12.32
N LYS A 47 -6.62 0.78 11.13
CA LYS A 47 -6.22 1.91 10.27
C LYS A 47 -7.46 2.49 9.59
N GLU A 48 -7.69 3.78 9.78
CA GLU A 48 -8.91 4.47 9.34
C GLU A 48 -8.84 5.00 7.90
N ASP A 49 -7.70 5.59 7.50
CA ASP A 49 -7.49 6.12 6.15
C ASP A 49 -7.36 4.98 5.12
N SER A 50 -8.01 5.12 3.97
CA SER A 50 -7.99 4.13 2.87
C SER A 50 -8.23 4.77 1.49
N PRO A 51 -7.33 4.60 0.51
CA PRO A 51 -5.98 4.05 0.66
C PRO A 51 -5.13 4.89 1.62
N SER A 52 -4.05 4.31 2.11
CA SER A 52 -3.04 4.99 2.89
C SER A 52 -2.37 6.12 2.12
N GLY A 53 -1.92 7.17 2.82
CA GLY A 53 -1.17 8.27 2.19
C GLY A 53 0.09 7.80 1.44
N THR A 54 0.72 6.71 1.89
CA THR A 54 1.86 6.11 1.15
C THR A 54 1.42 5.49 -0.17
N ALA A 55 0.29 4.79 -0.23
CA ALA A 55 -0.25 4.24 -1.47
C ALA A 55 -0.63 5.35 -2.46
N LEU A 56 -1.28 6.42 -1.97
CA LEU A 56 -1.60 7.60 -2.79
C LEU A 56 -0.34 8.24 -3.36
N LYS A 57 0.73 8.37 -2.55
CA LYS A 57 2.00 8.92 -3.02
C LYS A 57 2.65 8.09 -4.13
N PHE A 58 2.62 6.76 -4.02
CA PHE A 58 3.06 5.89 -5.12
C PHE A 58 2.28 6.16 -6.40
N GLY A 59 0.96 6.23 -6.27
CA GLY A 59 0.04 6.60 -7.34
C GLY A 59 0.39 7.90 -8.05
N GLU A 60 0.56 8.98 -7.27
CA GLU A 60 0.93 10.30 -7.78
C GLU A 60 2.25 10.28 -8.57
N LEU A 61 3.27 9.57 -8.06
CA LEU A 61 4.57 9.48 -8.70
C LEU A 61 4.49 8.69 -10.02
N ILE A 62 3.72 7.60 -10.05
CA ILE A 62 3.54 6.79 -11.26
C ILE A 62 2.71 7.54 -12.30
N ALA A 63 1.62 8.18 -11.87
CA ALA A 63 0.78 9.02 -12.73
C ALA A 63 1.58 10.14 -13.41
N ALA A 64 2.51 10.76 -12.68
CA ALA A 64 3.37 11.81 -13.23
C ALA A 64 4.28 11.32 -14.37
N GLU A 65 4.72 10.06 -14.34
CA GLU A 65 5.61 9.48 -15.35
C GLU A 65 4.83 8.83 -16.53
N MET A 66 3.66 8.26 -16.25
CA MET A 66 2.89 7.48 -17.24
C MET A 66 1.69 8.24 -17.84
N GLY A 67 1.28 9.37 -17.24
CA GLY A 67 0.13 10.14 -17.69
C GLY A 67 -1.22 9.49 -17.40
N GLN A 68 -1.27 8.47 -16.55
CA GLN A 68 -2.51 7.87 -16.08
C GLN A 68 -3.22 8.84 -15.14
N THR A 69 -4.54 9.02 -15.30
CA THR A 69 -5.31 10.06 -14.59
C THR A 69 -6.50 9.53 -13.82
N SER A 70 -6.95 8.31 -14.10
CA SER A 70 -8.08 7.69 -13.44
C SER A 70 -7.60 6.90 -12.22
N HIS A 71 -8.07 7.27 -11.03
CA HIS A 71 -7.75 6.56 -9.78
C HIS A 71 -8.99 5.78 -9.31
N VAL A 72 -8.90 4.45 -9.26
CA VAL A 72 -10.05 3.57 -8.97
C VAL A 72 -9.81 2.76 -7.69
N HIS A 73 -10.80 2.74 -6.79
CA HIS A 73 -10.68 2.20 -5.44
C HIS A 73 -11.53 0.93 -5.23
N GLY A 74 -11.30 -0.08 -6.06
CA GLY A 74 -12.00 -1.37 -6.01
C GLY A 74 -12.97 -1.57 -7.18
N ARG A 75 -13.40 -2.82 -7.34
CA ARG A 75 -14.22 -3.30 -8.47
C ARG A 75 -15.21 -4.34 -7.96
N GLU A 76 -16.48 -4.22 -8.32
CA GLU A 76 -17.54 -5.14 -7.89
C GLU A 76 -18.47 -5.49 -9.06
N GLY A 77 -18.78 -6.78 -9.24
CA GLY A 77 -19.69 -7.24 -10.28
C GLY A 77 -19.10 -7.17 -11.70
N ARG A 78 -19.90 -6.72 -12.68
CA ARG A 78 -19.52 -6.66 -14.11
C ARG A 78 -19.26 -5.23 -14.55
N ILE A 79 -18.03 -4.75 -14.31
CA ILE A 79 -17.65 -3.36 -14.58
C ILE A 79 -17.16 -3.10 -16.03
N GLY A 80 -16.92 -4.15 -16.82
CA GLY A 80 -16.34 -4.03 -18.16
C GLY A 80 -14.82 -4.17 -18.17
N GLN A 81 -14.19 -3.77 -19.29
CA GLN A 81 -12.75 -3.81 -19.46
C GLN A 81 -12.07 -2.64 -18.75
N ARG A 82 -10.83 -2.86 -18.28
CA ARG A 82 -10.00 -1.85 -17.62
C ARG A 82 -9.54 -0.79 -18.65
N PRO A 83 -9.78 0.51 -18.42
CA PRO A 83 -9.17 1.60 -19.18
C PRO A 83 -7.65 1.64 -19.01
N GLN A 84 -6.92 2.05 -20.05
CA GLN A 84 -5.45 2.13 -20.00
C GLN A 84 -4.93 3.26 -19.10
N ASP A 85 -5.73 4.31 -18.89
CA ASP A 85 -5.39 5.48 -18.10
C ASP A 85 -5.67 5.32 -16.59
N GLU A 86 -6.01 4.10 -16.15
CA GLU A 86 -6.35 3.77 -14.78
C GLU A 86 -5.14 3.39 -13.92
N ILE A 87 -5.14 3.81 -12.65
CA ILE A 87 -4.36 3.25 -11.55
C ILE A 87 -5.35 2.68 -10.52
N GLY A 88 -5.29 1.37 -10.31
CA GLY A 88 -6.15 0.67 -9.36
C GLY A 88 -5.55 0.65 -7.96
N TYR A 89 -6.38 0.82 -6.93
CA TYR A 89 -6.00 0.74 -5.51
C TYR A 89 -6.81 -0.33 -4.79
N HIS A 90 -6.10 -1.17 -4.03
CA HIS A 90 -6.69 -2.24 -3.21
C HIS A 90 -6.19 -2.14 -1.78
N ALA A 91 -7.07 -1.77 -0.87
CA ALA A 91 -6.70 -1.54 0.53
C ALA A 91 -7.21 -2.66 1.44
N LEU A 92 -6.28 -3.46 1.97
CA LEU A 92 -6.59 -4.55 2.89
C LEU A 92 -6.45 -4.08 4.35
N ARG A 93 -7.40 -4.49 5.20
CA ARG A 93 -7.38 -4.26 6.65
C ARG A 93 -7.42 -5.60 7.37
N THR A 94 -6.28 -6.02 7.90
CA THR A 94 -6.09 -7.40 8.40
C THR A 94 -5.21 -7.44 9.64
N GLY A 95 -5.75 -8.00 10.72
CA GLY A 95 -4.97 -8.30 11.93
C GLY A 95 -4.24 -7.08 12.49
N ASP A 96 -2.95 -7.29 12.77
CA ASP A 96 -1.97 -6.35 13.31
C ASP A 96 -0.87 -5.99 12.29
N ASN A 97 -1.14 -6.15 10.98
CA ASN A 97 -0.15 -5.88 9.94
C ASN A 97 0.37 -4.42 10.02
N VAL A 98 1.69 -4.25 10.03
CA VAL A 98 2.35 -2.96 10.26
C VAL A 98 2.20 -2.02 9.07
N GLY A 99 2.06 -2.56 7.87
CA GLY A 99 2.04 -1.81 6.62
C GLY A 99 2.84 -2.53 5.55
N GLU A 100 2.16 -2.87 4.45
CA GLU A 100 2.75 -3.43 3.24
C GLU A 100 2.17 -2.73 2.02
N HIS A 101 2.99 -2.51 1.00
CA HIS A 101 2.63 -1.91 -0.28
C HIS A 101 3.29 -2.69 -1.41
N THR A 102 2.49 -3.14 -2.36
CA THR A 102 2.92 -3.78 -3.60
C THR A 102 2.42 -2.96 -4.77
N ILE A 103 3.34 -2.53 -5.62
CA ILE A 103 3.05 -1.87 -6.90
C ILE A 103 3.25 -2.91 -7.98
N VAL A 104 2.19 -3.17 -8.74
CA VAL A 104 2.15 -4.15 -9.83
C VAL A 104 2.13 -3.40 -11.14
N PHE A 105 3.09 -3.70 -12.02
CA PHE A 105 3.09 -3.28 -13.42
C PHE A 105 2.77 -4.50 -14.29
N GLY A 106 1.57 -4.53 -14.85
CA GLY A 106 1.09 -5.60 -15.73
C GLY A 106 1.30 -5.24 -17.20
N MET A 107 1.90 -6.16 -17.94
CA MET A 107 2.07 -6.08 -19.40
C MET A 107 1.56 -7.38 -20.04
N ILE A 108 1.45 -7.40 -21.36
CA ILE A 108 1.06 -8.62 -22.07
C ILE A 108 2.18 -9.65 -21.96
N GLY A 109 1.94 -10.70 -21.16
CA GLY A 109 2.84 -11.86 -21.01
C GLY A 109 3.82 -11.78 -19.84
N GLU A 110 3.97 -10.62 -19.19
CA GLU A 110 4.88 -10.44 -18.07
C GLU A 110 4.35 -9.46 -17.02
N THR A 111 4.93 -9.48 -15.83
CA THR A 111 4.50 -8.66 -14.69
C THR A 111 5.69 -8.34 -13.79
N ILE A 112 5.73 -7.13 -13.26
CA ILE A 112 6.74 -6.67 -12.30
C ILE A 112 6.05 -6.26 -11.00
N ASP A 113 6.47 -6.85 -9.89
CA ASP A 113 5.97 -6.54 -8.54
C ASP A 113 7.06 -5.88 -7.70
N LEU A 114 6.82 -4.64 -7.25
CA LEU A 114 7.66 -3.94 -6.28
C LEU A 114 6.97 -3.94 -4.93
N THR A 115 7.50 -4.69 -3.97
CA THR A 115 6.91 -4.83 -2.63
C THR A 115 7.81 -4.26 -1.54
N VAL A 116 7.23 -3.42 -0.67
CA VAL A 116 7.82 -2.96 0.59
C VAL A 116 6.89 -3.31 1.74
N GLY A 117 7.43 -3.85 2.83
CA GLY A 117 6.62 -4.31 3.96
C GLY A 117 7.34 -4.24 5.28
N GLY A 118 6.66 -3.72 6.29
CA GLY A 118 7.08 -3.81 7.68
C GLY A 118 6.74 -5.17 8.25
N ARG A 119 7.70 -5.82 8.90
CA ARG A 119 7.45 -7.02 9.71
C ARG A 119 7.73 -6.67 11.15
N LEU A 120 6.86 -7.11 12.06
CA LEU A 120 7.23 -7.15 13.47
C LEU A 120 8.43 -8.09 13.56
N ALA A 121 9.58 -7.58 14.00
CA ALA A 121 10.67 -8.45 14.37
C ALA A 121 10.11 -9.38 15.44
N THR A 122 10.11 -10.69 15.18
CA THR A 122 9.81 -11.68 16.22
C THR A 122 10.88 -11.50 17.28
N VAL A 123 10.59 -10.72 18.32
CA VAL A 123 11.32 -10.82 19.56
C VAL A 123 11.03 -12.23 20.01
N THR A 124 12.02 -13.12 19.92
CA THR A 124 11.99 -14.41 20.61
C THR A 124 11.45 -14.13 22.01
N PRO A 125 10.39 -14.81 22.47
CA PRO A 125 9.74 -14.46 23.72
C PRO A 125 10.62 -14.86 24.90
N THR A 126 11.69 -14.12 25.16
CA THR A 126 12.42 -14.14 26.43
C THR A 126 11.75 -13.23 27.46
N VAL A 127 10.76 -12.43 27.06
CA VAL A 127 9.91 -11.66 27.96
C VAL A 127 8.50 -12.23 27.90
N PRO A 128 8.00 -12.89 28.97
CA PRO A 128 6.64 -13.40 28.99
C PRO A 128 5.65 -12.22 28.90
N LEU A 129 4.63 -12.39 28.05
CA LEU A 129 3.52 -11.46 27.97
C LEU A 129 2.89 -11.29 29.37
N PRO A 130 2.59 -10.06 29.81
CA PRO A 130 1.92 -9.85 31.09
C PRO A 130 0.52 -10.51 31.07
N PRO A 131 0.07 -11.09 32.21
CA PRO A 131 -1.22 -11.75 32.28
C PRO A 131 -2.38 -10.77 31.99
N PRO A 132 -3.53 -11.26 31.51
CA PRO A 132 -4.62 -10.47 30.89
C PRO A 132 -5.43 -9.60 31.87
N ARG A 133 -4.85 -9.10 32.97
CA ARG A 133 -5.56 -8.41 34.06
C ARG A 133 -5.76 -6.90 33.88
N SER A 134 -5.57 -6.32 32.69
CA SER A 134 -5.75 -4.87 32.48
C SER A 134 -6.57 -4.44 31.26
N TRP A 135 -7.41 -5.32 30.71
CA TRP A 135 -8.41 -4.89 29.72
C TRP A 135 -9.54 -4.13 30.46
N PRO A 136 -9.89 -2.90 30.06
CA PRO A 136 -11.03 -2.20 30.66
C PRO A 136 -12.31 -3.00 30.41
N ASP A 137 -13.12 -3.19 31.45
CA ASP A 137 -14.33 -4.03 31.54
C ASP A 137 -15.49 -3.67 30.59
N ARG A 138 -15.25 -2.93 29.51
CA ARG A 138 -16.28 -2.38 28.61
C ARG A 138 -16.70 -3.31 27.47
N LEU A 139 -16.34 -4.59 27.49
CA LEU A 139 -16.72 -5.59 26.48
C LEU A 139 -17.51 -6.79 27.03
N ARG A 140 -18.03 -6.73 28.26
CA ARG A 140 -19.01 -7.71 28.73
C ARG A 140 -20.42 -7.13 28.59
N GLU A 141 -21.01 -7.25 27.40
CA GLU A 141 -22.47 -7.19 27.30
C GLU A 141 -23.10 -8.50 27.80
N PRO A 142 -24.27 -8.45 28.44
CA PRO A 142 -24.90 -9.61 29.03
C PRO A 142 -25.81 -10.32 28.02
N THR A 143 -25.41 -11.49 27.53
CA THR A 143 -26.37 -12.42 26.92
C THR A 143 -26.85 -13.41 27.96
N ARG A 144 -28.14 -13.24 28.28
CA ARG A 144 -29.17 -14.15 28.83
C ARG A 144 -28.75 -15.52 29.34
#